data_AF-A0A5R2MTU9-F1
#
_entry.id   AF-A0A5R2MTU9-F1
#
_cell.length_a   1.000
_cell.length_b   1.000
_cell.length_c   1.000
_cell.angle_alpha   90.00
_cell.angle_beta   90.00
_cell.angle_gamma   90.00
#
_symmetry.space_group_name_H-M   'P 1'
#
loop_
_entity.id
_entity.type
_entity.pdbx_description
1 polymer ?
#
loop_
_entity_poly.entity_id
_entity_poly.type
_entity_poly.pdbx_seq_one_letter_code
_entity_poly.pdbx_strand_id
1 'polypeptide(L)'
;RRSMVKAWHLGAAKAHAALVDGSEIDASLAVAADGRLSPAREAAGISTAARAYPQAALVLNFGHSREHGFTSTEFHTETGPFTQVPLPGNRSSLVWVV
;
A
#
# COMPACT_ATOMS: atom_id res chain seq x y z
N ARG A 1 -1.33 -11.06 19.33
CA ARG A 1 -1.30 -10.75 17.87
C ARG A 1 -2.76 -10.69 17.41
N ARG A 2 -3.22 -9.63 16.73
CA ARG A 2 -4.61 -9.59 16.25
C ARG A 2 -4.72 -10.47 15.00
N SER A 3 -5.75 -11.31 14.94
CA SER A 3 -6.05 -12.21 13.82
C SER A 3 -6.55 -11.40 12.61
N MET A 4 -6.21 -11.82 11.40
CA MET A 4 -6.66 -11.15 10.16
C MET A 4 -8.09 -11.54 9.82
N VAL A 5 -8.82 -10.64 9.15
CA VAL A 5 -10.15 -10.97 8.62
C VAL A 5 -10.00 -11.90 7.41
N LYS A 6 -10.73 -13.02 7.44
CA LYS A 6 -10.83 -14.00 6.36
C LYS A 6 -12.03 -13.72 5.46
N ALA A 7 -13.17 -13.32 6.03
CA ALA A 7 -14.40 -13.05 5.29
C ALA A 7 -15.24 -11.96 5.98
N TRP A 8 -15.99 -11.24 5.16
CA TRP A 8 -16.93 -10.20 5.59
C TRP A 8 -18.36 -10.62 5.23
N HIS A 9 -19.27 -10.47 6.18
CA HIS A 9 -20.71 -10.61 6.00
C HIS A 9 -21.36 -9.30 6.42
N LEU A 10 -21.83 -8.53 5.45
CA LEU A 10 -22.39 -7.20 5.68
C LEU A 10 -23.92 -7.27 5.63
N GLY A 11 -24.56 -6.95 6.75
CA GLY A 11 -26.01 -6.87 6.88
C GLY A 11 -26.49 -5.44 7.17
N ALA A 12 -27.80 -5.23 7.16
CA ALA A 12 -28.40 -3.91 7.36
C ALA A 12 -28.10 -3.29 8.74
N ALA A 13 -27.93 -4.11 9.79
CA ALA A 13 -27.74 -3.65 11.17
C ALA A 13 -26.31 -3.84 11.72
N LYS A 14 -25.53 -4.75 11.12
CA LYS A 14 -24.19 -5.10 11.59
C LYS A 14 -23.29 -5.53 10.44
N ALA A 15 -22.00 -5.25 10.61
CA ALA A 15 -20.92 -5.89 9.90
C ALA A 15 -20.37 -7.04 10.75
N HIS A 16 -20.23 -8.21 10.13
CA HIS A 16 -19.67 -9.39 10.75
C HIS A 16 -18.37 -9.78 10.03
N ALA A 17 -17.32 -10.04 10.80
CA ALA A 17 -16.01 -10.45 10.31
C ALA A 17 -15.62 -11.80 10.90
N ALA A 18 -15.45 -12.80 10.03
CA ALA A 18 -14.83 -14.07 10.40
C ALA A 18 -13.30 -13.95 10.28
N LEU A 19 -12.57 -14.28 11.33
CA LEU A 19 -11.12 -14.16 11.38
C LEU A 19 -10.42 -15.47 11.00
N VAL A 20 -9.13 -15.40 10.65
CA VAL A 20 -8.34 -16.57 10.21
C VAL A 20 -8.16 -17.64 11.28
N ASP A 21 -8.25 -17.26 12.56
CA ASP A 21 -8.19 -18.16 13.71
C ASP A 21 -9.55 -18.77 14.08
N GLY A 22 -10.59 -18.51 13.29
CA GLY A 22 -11.95 -19.01 13.51
C GLY A 22 -12.79 -18.20 14.49
N SER A 23 -12.21 -17.15 15.11
CA SER A 23 -13.00 -16.22 15.92
C SER A 23 -13.83 -15.26 15.05
N GLU A 24 -14.88 -14.70 15.62
CA GLU A 24 -15.83 -13.83 14.94
C GLU A 24 -15.97 -12.49 15.67
N ILE A 25 -16.15 -11.41 14.89
CA ILE A 25 -16.37 -10.05 15.41
C ILE A 25 -17.62 -9.47 14.77
N ASP A 26 -18.55 -9.03 15.63
CA ASP A 26 -19.71 -8.21 15.26
C ASP A 26 -19.45 -6.74 15.57
N ALA A 27 -19.80 -5.85 14.66
CA ALA A 27 -19.79 -4.41 14.90
C ALA A 27 -20.95 -3.70 14.17
N SER A 28 -21.40 -2.58 14.72
CA SER A 28 -22.38 -1.72 14.03
C SER A 28 -21.80 -0.98 12.83
N LEU A 29 -20.47 -0.86 12.76
CA LEU A 29 -19.74 -0.21 11.67
C LEU A 29 -18.42 -0.92 11.42
N ALA A 30 -18.07 -1.11 10.15
CA ALA A 30 -16.74 -1.54 9.72
C ALA A 30 -16.11 -0.49 8.80
N VAL A 31 -14.78 -0.34 8.89
CA VAL A 31 -13.99 0.57 8.05
C VAL A 31 -13.02 -0.26 7.21
N ALA A 32 -13.14 -0.20 5.88
CA ALA A 32 -12.23 -0.85 4.96
C ALA A 32 -10.91 -0.04 4.84
N ALA A 33 -9.88 -0.46 5.57
CA ALA A 33 -8.53 0.13 5.57
C ALA A 33 -7.44 -0.90 5.18
N ASP A 34 -7.81 -1.85 4.32
CA ASP A 34 -7.09 -3.06 3.91
C ASP A 34 -6.47 -2.94 2.50
N GLY A 35 -6.31 -1.71 2.00
CA GLY A 35 -5.54 -1.40 0.80
C GLY A 35 -6.26 -1.62 -0.53
N ARG A 36 -5.50 -1.57 -1.63
CA ARG A 36 -6.03 -1.54 -3.00
C ARG A 36 -6.86 -2.77 -3.38
N LEU A 37 -6.54 -3.94 -2.84
CA LEU A 37 -7.23 -5.21 -3.10
C LEU A 37 -8.15 -5.60 -1.93
N SER A 38 -8.83 -4.60 -1.36
CA SER A 38 -9.71 -4.72 -0.19
C SER A 38 -10.78 -5.81 -0.32
N PRO A 39 -10.73 -6.90 0.48
CA PRO A 39 -11.84 -7.85 0.57
C PRO A 39 -13.09 -7.24 1.21
N ALA A 40 -12.93 -6.24 2.09
CA ALA A 40 -14.07 -5.52 2.69
C ALA A 40 -14.88 -4.76 1.63
N ARG A 41 -14.19 -4.05 0.72
CA ARG A 41 -14.81 -3.35 -0.41
C ARG A 41 -15.54 -4.32 -1.33
N GLU A 42 -14.92 -5.46 -1.63
CA GLU A 42 -15.52 -6.50 -2.47
C GLU A 42 -16.79 -7.08 -1.85
N ALA A 43 -16.77 -7.39 -0.55
CA ALA A 43 -17.96 -7.86 0.17
C ALA A 43 -19.08 -6.81 0.24
N ALA A 44 -18.73 -5.52 0.21
CA ALA A 44 -19.69 -4.42 0.13
C ALA A 44 -20.27 -4.21 -1.29
N GLY A 45 -19.80 -4.95 -2.30
CA GLY A 45 -20.25 -4.79 -3.68
C GLY A 45 -19.82 -3.47 -4.33
N ILE A 46 -18.80 -2.81 -3.80
CA ILE A 46 -18.33 -1.52 -4.32
C ILE A 46 -17.36 -1.76 -5.49
N SER A 47 -17.78 -1.36 -6.68
CA SER A 47 -16.98 -1.47 -7.91
C SER A 47 -15.83 -0.46 -7.94
N THR A 48 -14.77 -0.78 -8.69
CA THR A 48 -13.62 0.10 -8.90
C THR A 48 -13.29 0.20 -10.38
N ALA A 49 -12.73 1.35 -10.78
CA ALA A 49 -12.14 1.53 -12.09
C ALA A 49 -10.62 1.43 -11.97
N ALA A 50 -10.00 0.63 -12.83
CA ALA A 50 -8.55 0.50 -12.92
C ALA A 50 -8.09 0.91 -14.32
N ARG A 51 -7.03 1.72 -14.38
CA ARG A 51 -6.33 2.04 -15.61
C ARG A 51 -4.91 1.49 -15.50
N ALA A 52 -4.57 0.59 -16.42
CA ALA A 52 -3.20 0.13 -16.54
C ALA A 52 -2.33 1.26 -17.10
N TYR A 53 -1.19 1.49 -16.46
CA TYR A 53 -0.11 2.31 -17.01
C TYR A 53 0.97 1.37 -17.54
N PRO A 54 1.42 1.49 -18.79
CA PRO A 54 2.50 0.67 -19.35
C PRO A 54 3.86 1.15 -18.84
N GLN A 55 3.98 1.33 -17.53
CA GLN A 55 5.17 1.80 -16.83
C GLN A 55 5.39 0.90 -15.61
N ALA A 56 6.65 0.66 -15.29
CA ALA A 56 7.08 0.01 -14.07
C ALA A 56 7.81 1.01 -13.16
N ALA A 57 7.85 0.71 -11.87
CA ALA A 57 8.66 1.46 -10.92
C ALA A 57 9.61 0.48 -10.21
N LEU A 58 10.92 0.71 -10.33
CA LEU A 58 11.92 0.05 -9.51
C LEU A 58 12.07 0.82 -8.20
N VAL A 59 11.92 0.11 -7.08
CA VAL A 59 12.11 0.67 -5.74
C VAL A 59 13.14 -0.14 -4.97
N LEU A 60 14.07 0.55 -4.31
CA LEU A 60 15.07 -0.07 -3.45
C LEU A 60 15.65 0.94 -2.46
N ASN A 61 16.31 0.43 -1.43
CA ASN A 61 17.16 1.24 -0.56
C ASN A 61 18.62 0.88 -0.83
N PHE A 62 19.50 1.88 -0.83
CA PHE A 62 20.92 1.68 -1.06
C PHE A 62 21.75 2.60 -0.16
N GLY A 63 22.98 2.19 0.14
CA GLY A 63 23.97 3.00 0.86
C GLY A 63 24.82 3.82 -0.10
N HIS A 64 25.30 4.97 0.36
CA HIS A 64 26.16 5.85 -0.43
C HIS A 64 27.62 5.78 0.03
N SER A 65 28.56 5.91 -0.91
CA SER A 65 29.98 6.12 -0.62
C SER A 65 30.32 7.58 -0.29
N ARG A 66 29.42 8.51 -0.62
CA ARG A 66 29.53 9.95 -0.37
C ARG A 66 28.29 10.42 0.38
N GLU A 67 28.43 11.45 1.20
CA GLU A 67 27.29 12.03 1.91
C GLU A 67 26.27 12.60 0.90
N HIS A 68 25.00 12.19 1.02
CA HIS A 68 23.90 12.74 0.24
C HIS A 68 23.42 14.12 0.76
N GLY A 69 24.03 14.65 1.84
CA GLY A 69 23.81 16.02 2.33
C GLY A 69 22.39 16.31 2.80
N PHE A 70 21.63 15.28 3.18
CA PHE A 70 20.19 15.38 3.49
C PHE A 70 19.36 16.04 2.36
N THR A 71 19.79 15.91 1.11
CA THR A 71 19.12 16.48 -0.07
C THR A 71 18.37 15.43 -0.87
N SER A 72 17.07 15.65 -1.09
CA SER A 72 16.30 14.87 -2.07
C SER A 72 16.68 15.31 -3.48
N THR A 73 17.01 14.35 -4.35
CA THR A 73 17.41 14.63 -5.74
C THR A 73 16.50 13.88 -6.69
N GLU A 74 15.92 14.59 -7.66
CA GLU A 74 15.06 14.03 -8.69
C GLU A 74 15.61 14.38 -10.08
N PHE A 75 15.73 13.38 -10.94
CA PHE A 75 16.13 13.52 -12.32
C PHE A 75 14.93 13.24 -13.22
N HIS A 76 14.68 14.16 -14.16
CA HIS A 76 13.64 14.00 -15.15
C HIS A 76 14.27 13.49 -16.45
N THR A 77 13.84 12.30 -16.90
CA THR A 77 14.33 11.68 -18.13
C THR A 77 13.18 11.46 -19.11
N GLU A 78 13.49 11.10 -20.36
CA GLU A 78 12.48 10.80 -21.37
C GLU A 78 11.55 9.63 -20.98
N THR A 79 12.05 8.65 -20.21
CA THR A 79 11.28 7.46 -19.82
C THR A 79 10.58 7.60 -18.47
N GLY A 80 10.86 8.67 -17.72
CA GLY A 80 10.24 8.93 -16.43
C GLY A 80 11.19 9.55 -15.39
N PRO A 81 10.65 9.93 -14.22
CA PRO A 81 11.45 10.43 -13.13
C PRO A 81 12.24 9.32 -12.41
N PHE A 82 13.35 9.74 -11.82
CA PHE A 82 14.19 8.95 -10.93
C PHE A 82 14.51 9.79 -9.69
N THR A 83 14.01 9.37 -8.52
CA THR A 83 13.99 10.18 -7.30
C THR A 83 14.69 9.47 -6.15
N GLN A 84 15.69 10.13 -5.57
CA GLN A 84 16.44 9.68 -4.41
C GLN A 84 16.02 10.49 -3.18
N VAL A 85 15.52 9.80 -2.15
CA VAL A 85 15.13 10.43 -0.88
C VAL A 85 16.09 9.98 0.24
N PRO A 86 16.79 10.92 0.90
CA PRO A 86 17.66 10.65 2.04
C PRO A 86 17.00 9.85 3.16
N LEU A 87 17.72 8.85 3.67
CA LEU A 87 17.37 8.05 4.84
C LEU A 87 18.48 8.10 5.89
N PRO A 88 18.19 7.83 7.16
CA PRO A 88 19.22 7.69 8.19
C PRO A 88 20.28 6.63 7.83
N GLY A 89 21.54 6.95 8.15
CA GLY A 89 22.70 6.06 7.97
C GLY A 89 23.37 6.18 6.59
N ASN A 90 23.40 7.37 6.01
CA ASN A 90 23.92 7.66 4.65
C ASN A 90 23.36 6.70 3.59
N ARG A 91 22.03 6.57 3.59
CA ARG A 91 21.26 5.74 2.65
C ARG A 91 20.26 6.61 1.90
N SER A 92 19.80 6.15 0.75
CA SER A 92 18.59 6.69 0.13
C SER A 92 17.60 5.60 -0.21
N SER A 93 16.33 5.98 -0.23
CA SER A 93 15.30 5.25 -0.96
C SER A 93 15.28 5.73 -2.40
N LEU A 94 15.11 4.80 -3.34
CA LEU A 94 14.96 5.06 -4.76
C LEU A 94 13.53 4.77 -5.21
N VAL A 95 12.99 5.66 -6.03
CA VAL A 95 11.88 5.35 -6.95
C VAL A 95 12.34 5.70 -8.36
N TRP A 96 12.34 4.73 -9.27
CA TRP A 96 12.72 4.92 -10.67
C TRP A 96 11.62 4.39 -11.59
N VAL A 97 10.98 5.29 -12.31
CA VAL A 97 9.92 4.95 -13.28
C VAL A 97 10.53 4.71 -14.66
N VAL A 98 10.16 3.59 -15.29
CA VAL A 98 10.58 3.18 -16.65
C VAL A 98 9.42 2.57 -17.44
#